data_AF-A0A1A6HMT4-F1
#
_entry.id   AF-A0A1A6HMT4-F1
#
_cell.length_a   1.000
_cell.length_b   1.000
_cell.length_c   1.000
_cell.angle_alpha   90.00
_cell.angle_beta   90.00
_cell.angle_gamma   90.00
#
_symmetry.space_group_name_H-M   'P 1'
#
loop_
_entity.id
_entity.type
_entity.pdbx_description
1 polymer ?
#
loop_
_entity_poly.entity_id
_entity_poly.type
_entity_poly.pdbx_seq_one_letter_code
_entity_poly.pdbx_strand_id
1 'polypeptide(L)'
;MLSLRRDQYMLSDTKKGHICYRILPLFQLHSFLRKTHFTNPVGDTVNMNQREKLQEKYDIFQIWNFPNEVGLKVKIGGFSPYFSYGQQLHLYEDVIEWATGNRQMLPSVCSAECGPGFRKFLQEGIAACCFDCIPCPINEVSNETNVGKCVRCPEDQYANRQQNQCIQKAVIFLNYEDPLGMSLALMSLWFSAFTVLVLGVILKHHDTPIVKANNRNLSYILLISLMFCFLRPLLFIGHPNSATCILQQITFGVAFTVAVSTVLAKTVTVLLAFIVTAPGRRMRYFLVSGAPNYIIGICTLIQIILCAIWLRVSPPSIDTDAHSEHGQIIIVCNKGSVTAFY
;
A
#
# COMPACT_ATOMS: atom_id res chain seq x y z
N MET A 1 62.72 51.74 -14.44
CA MET A 1 63.20 50.38 -14.09
C MET A 1 62.98 50.20 -12.59
N LEU A 2 62.02 49.37 -12.18
CA LEU A 2 61.76 49.08 -10.76
C LEU A 2 62.89 48.19 -10.23
N SER A 3 63.74 48.75 -9.36
CA SER A 3 64.77 47.99 -8.65
C SER A 3 64.27 47.70 -7.24
N LEU A 4 64.03 46.42 -6.95
CA LEU A 4 63.58 45.93 -5.65
C LEU A 4 64.81 45.73 -4.74
N ARG A 5 65.03 46.65 -3.79
CA ARG A 5 65.97 46.48 -2.68
C ARG A 5 65.20 46.47 -1.35
N ARG A 6 65.65 45.60 -0.44
CA ARG A 6 64.86 44.80 0.50
C ARG A 6 63.90 45.51 1.48
N ASP A 7 63.86 46.84 1.66
CA ASP A 7 62.95 47.44 2.67
C ASP A 7 62.36 48.83 2.36
N GLN A 8 62.35 49.33 1.12
CA GLN A 8 61.67 50.59 0.78
C GLN A 8 61.13 50.62 -0.66
N TYR A 9 59.84 50.87 -0.81
CA TYR A 9 59.15 50.97 -2.11
C TYR A 9 59.45 52.33 -2.77
N MET A 10 60.38 52.37 -3.72
CA MET A 10 60.79 53.61 -4.40
C MET A 10 60.53 53.54 -5.92
N LEU A 11 59.90 54.58 -6.48
CA LEU A 11 59.90 54.86 -7.93
C LEU A 11 61.00 55.88 -8.24
N SER A 12 61.88 55.55 -9.19
CA SER A 12 62.92 56.45 -9.69
C SER A 12 62.35 57.29 -10.84
N ASP A 13 62.34 58.62 -10.68
CA ASP A 13 62.09 59.56 -11.78
C ASP A 13 63.39 60.32 -12.09
N THR A 14 63.74 60.42 -13.37
CA THR A 14 65.04 60.98 -13.79
C THR A 14 64.80 62.36 -14.38
N LYS A 15 64.97 63.42 -13.57
CA LYS A 15 65.02 64.80 -14.06
C LYS A 15 66.39 65.40 -13.78
N LYS A 16 67.09 65.78 -14.85
CA LYS A 16 68.39 66.47 -14.83
C LYS A 16 69.45 65.76 -13.96
N GLY A 17 69.73 64.48 -14.25
CA GLY A 17 70.93 63.80 -13.75
C GLY A 17 70.95 63.43 -12.26
N HIS A 18 69.93 63.75 -11.48
CA HIS A 18 69.78 63.30 -10.10
C HIS A 18 68.60 62.33 -9.95
N ILE A 19 68.84 61.18 -9.31
CA ILE A 19 67.81 60.19 -9.00
C ILE A 19 67.08 60.66 -7.74
N CYS A 20 65.83 61.09 -7.89
CA CYS A 20 64.98 61.48 -6.77
C CYS A 20 64.06 60.32 -6.40
N TYR A 21 64.12 59.85 -5.16
CA TYR A 21 63.28 58.77 -4.67
C TYR A 21 62.04 59.34 -4.00
N ARG A 22 60.86 59.06 -4.56
CA ARG A 22 59.58 59.46 -3.96
C ARG A 22 59.04 58.32 -3.09
N ILE A 23 59.03 58.51 -1.77
CA ILE A 23 58.39 57.58 -0.82
C ILE A 23 56.88 57.84 -0.88
N LEU A 24 56.11 56.88 -1.39
CA LEU A 24 54.66 56.96 -1.43
C LEU A 24 54.06 56.41 -0.12
N PRO A 25 53.10 57.11 0.52
CA PRO A 25 52.37 56.56 1.66
C PRO A 25 51.55 55.32 1.25
N LEU A 26 51.43 54.34 2.15
CA LEU A 26 50.86 53.01 1.88
C LEU A 26 49.46 53.07 1.20
N PHE A 27 48.64 54.05 1.56
CA PHE A 27 47.30 54.25 0.98
C PHE A 27 47.34 54.67 -0.50
N GLN A 28 48.31 55.51 -0.90
CA GLN A 28 48.47 55.93 -2.30
C GLN A 28 49.01 54.77 -3.15
N LEU A 29 49.95 53.99 -2.60
CA LEU A 29 50.45 52.77 -3.25
C LEU A 29 49.33 51.75 -3.48
N HIS A 30 48.49 51.51 -2.46
CA HIS A 30 47.33 50.62 -2.58
C HIS A 30 46.32 51.11 -3.64
N SER A 31 46.02 52.41 -3.67
CA SER A 31 45.13 53.01 -4.68
C SER A 31 45.68 52.86 -6.11
N PHE A 32 47.00 52.97 -6.25
CA PHE A 32 47.70 52.78 -7.52
C PHE A 32 47.66 51.31 -7.95
N LEU A 33 48.12 50.38 -7.10
CA LEU A 33 48.14 48.94 -7.38
C LEU A 33 46.74 48.41 -7.74
N ARG A 34 45.69 48.83 -7.02
CA ARG A 34 44.31 48.41 -7.30
C ARG A 34 43.82 48.78 -8.72
N LYS A 35 44.43 49.77 -9.37
CA LYS A 35 44.07 50.24 -10.73
C LYS A 35 45.06 49.73 -11.80
N THR A 36 46.05 48.94 -11.42
CA THR A 36 47.05 48.44 -12.37
C THR A 36 46.56 47.19 -13.08
N HIS A 37 46.63 47.26 -14.42
CA HIS A 37 46.46 46.15 -15.33
C HIS A 37 47.72 46.08 -16.18
N PHE A 38 48.36 44.92 -16.25
CA PHE A 38 49.54 44.73 -17.09
C PHE A 38 49.58 43.30 -17.62
N THR A 39 50.26 43.13 -18.74
CA THR A 39 50.55 41.80 -19.29
C THR A 39 51.93 41.37 -18.82
N ASN A 40 51.99 40.21 -18.16
CA ASN A 40 53.26 39.60 -17.77
C ASN A 40 54.01 39.14 -19.05
N PRO A 41 55.36 39.09 -19.09
CA PRO A 41 56.13 38.46 -20.17
C PRO A 41 55.68 37.08 -20.67
N VAL A 42 54.87 36.34 -19.90
CA VAL A 42 54.27 35.05 -20.31
C VAL A 42 53.00 35.24 -21.18
N GLY A 43 52.49 36.47 -21.29
CA GLY A 43 51.29 36.82 -22.06
C GLY A 43 50.01 36.96 -21.24
N ASP A 44 50.07 36.70 -19.92
CA ASP A 44 48.90 36.75 -19.04
C ASP A 44 48.55 38.18 -18.60
N THR A 45 47.26 38.53 -18.69
CA THR A 45 46.73 39.81 -18.19
C THR A 45 46.50 39.73 -16.67
N VAL A 46 47.32 40.44 -15.91
CA VAL A 46 47.23 40.51 -14.45
C VAL A 46 46.41 41.75 -14.05
N ASN A 47 45.34 41.53 -13.28
CA ASN A 47 44.54 42.57 -12.65
C ASN A 47 44.76 42.51 -11.13
N MET A 48 45.28 43.57 -10.54
CA MET A 48 45.54 43.64 -9.09
C MET A 48 44.32 44.12 -8.27
N ASN A 49 43.15 44.27 -8.90
CA ASN A 49 41.92 44.67 -8.22
C ASN A 49 41.24 43.49 -7.50
N GLN A 50 41.29 43.48 -6.17
CA GLN A 50 40.76 42.38 -5.34
C GLN A 50 39.24 42.15 -5.44
N ARG A 51 38.45 43.12 -5.95
CA ARG A 51 36.99 42.98 -6.13
C ARG A 51 36.60 42.28 -7.42
N GLU A 52 37.45 42.35 -8.44
CA GLU A 52 37.29 41.62 -9.70
C GLU A 52 38.17 40.38 -9.60
N LYS A 53 37.70 39.34 -8.90
CA LYS A 53 38.38 38.04 -8.94
C LYS A 53 38.47 37.62 -10.41
N LEU A 54 39.68 37.64 -10.96
CA LEU A 54 39.97 37.02 -12.24
C LEU A 54 39.48 35.58 -12.14
N GLN A 55 38.62 35.23 -13.08
CA GLN A 55 38.11 33.89 -13.27
C GLN A 55 39.25 33.09 -13.93
N GLU A 56 40.25 32.73 -13.13
CA GLU A 56 41.52 32.15 -13.61
C GLU A 56 41.30 30.80 -14.30
N LYS A 57 42.07 30.56 -15.36
CA LYS A 57 42.14 29.27 -16.04
C LYS A 57 43.18 28.41 -15.33
N TYR A 58 42.85 27.16 -15.11
CA TYR A 58 43.73 26.20 -14.46
C TYR A 58 44.10 25.10 -15.44
N ASP A 59 45.36 24.70 -15.40
CA ASP A 59 45.84 23.51 -16.12
C ASP A 59 45.89 22.32 -15.16
N ILE A 60 45.42 21.16 -15.63
CA ILE A 60 45.36 19.92 -14.86
C ILE A 60 46.45 18.98 -15.38
N PHE A 61 47.25 18.44 -14.46
CA PHE A 61 48.38 17.59 -14.79
C PHE A 61 48.30 16.24 -14.05
N GLN A 62 48.81 15.21 -14.69
CA GLN A 62 49.06 13.89 -14.10
C GLN A 62 50.57 13.63 -14.11
N ILE A 63 51.06 12.88 -13.12
CA ILE A 63 52.45 12.42 -13.07
C ILE A 63 52.47 10.97 -13.51
N TRP A 64 53.17 10.69 -14.61
CA TRP A 64 53.39 9.34 -15.13
C TRP A 64 54.67 8.78 -14.54
N ASN A 65 54.60 7.57 -13.99
CA ASN A 65 55.74 6.92 -13.34
C ASN A 65 56.33 5.86 -14.28
N PHE A 66 57.54 6.10 -14.78
CA PHE A 66 58.25 5.14 -15.60
C PHE A 66 59.06 4.16 -14.74
N PRO A 67 59.42 2.96 -15.24
CA PRO A 67 60.11 1.88 -14.49
C PRO A 67 61.48 2.23 -13.87
N ASN A 68 61.96 3.47 -14.00
CA ASN A 68 63.27 3.93 -13.56
C ASN A 68 63.18 5.13 -12.58
N GLU A 69 62.08 5.24 -11.82
CA GLU A 69 61.81 6.37 -10.90
C GLU A 69 61.75 7.76 -11.55
N VAL A 70 61.61 7.82 -12.88
CA VAL A 70 61.42 9.06 -13.62
C VAL A 70 59.92 9.37 -13.66
N GLY A 71 59.53 10.47 -13.01
CA GLY A 71 58.18 11.02 -13.08
C GLY A 71 58.06 12.06 -14.19
N LEU A 72 57.17 11.87 -15.15
CA LEU A 72 56.86 12.88 -16.18
C LEU A 72 55.55 13.59 -15.85
N LYS A 73 55.59 14.91 -15.75
CA LYS A 73 54.39 15.74 -15.56
C LYS A 73 53.74 16.00 -16.92
N VAL A 74 52.60 15.37 -17.17
CA VAL A 74 51.83 15.47 -18.42
C VAL A 74 50.56 16.28 -18.18
N LYS A 75 50.25 17.23 -19.07
CA LYS A 75 49.00 18.00 -19.02
C LYS A 75 47.86 17.14 -19.54
N ILE A 76 46.88 16.87 -18.69
CA ILE A 76 45.72 16.01 -18.99
C ILE A 76 44.42 16.80 -19.13
N GLY A 77 44.44 18.11 -18.91
CA GLY A 77 43.26 18.93 -19.13
C GLY A 77 43.40 20.36 -18.65
N GLY A 78 42.28 21.04 -18.56
CA GLY A 78 42.18 22.38 -18.03
C GLY A 78 40.77 22.72 -17.57
N PHE A 79 40.69 23.70 -16.69
CA PHE A 79 39.46 24.28 -16.21
C PHE A 79 39.41 25.76 -16.59
N SER A 80 38.31 26.20 -17.17
CA SER A 80 38.09 27.61 -17.52
C SER A 80 36.68 28.02 -17.12
N PRO A 81 36.55 28.94 -16.15
CA PRO A 81 35.25 29.39 -15.65
C PRO A 81 34.46 30.25 -16.64
N TYR A 82 35.10 30.69 -17.74
CA TYR A 82 34.47 31.46 -18.81
C TYR A 82 33.52 30.63 -19.70
N PHE A 83 33.54 29.31 -19.58
CA PHE A 83 32.64 28.43 -20.34
C PHE A 83 31.30 28.21 -19.63
N SER A 84 30.31 27.74 -20.39
CA SER A 84 28.97 27.44 -19.87
C SER A 84 29.00 26.30 -18.85
N TYR A 85 27.99 26.25 -17.98
CA TYR A 85 27.88 25.23 -16.93
C TYR A 85 27.92 23.82 -17.53
N GLY A 86 28.83 22.97 -17.03
CA GLY A 86 29.08 21.62 -17.55
C GLY A 86 30.20 21.52 -18.61
N GLN A 87 30.66 22.64 -19.19
CA GLN A 87 31.77 22.69 -20.16
C GLN A 87 33.04 23.35 -19.60
N GLN A 88 33.05 23.68 -18.31
CA GLN A 88 34.14 24.40 -17.67
C GLN A 88 35.37 23.54 -17.48
N LEU A 89 35.20 22.22 -17.33
CA LEU A 89 36.27 21.24 -17.18
C LEU A 89 36.44 20.49 -18.49
N HIS A 90 37.66 20.47 -19.02
CA HIS A 90 38.03 19.68 -20.20
C HIS A 90 39.17 18.74 -19.84
N LEU A 91 38.98 17.44 -20.04
CA LEU A 91 39.98 16.41 -19.81
C LEU A 91 40.23 15.66 -21.12
N TYR A 92 41.50 15.38 -21.42
CA TYR A 92 41.93 14.60 -22.56
C TYR A 92 42.01 13.12 -22.14
N GLU A 93 40.89 12.40 -22.24
CA GLU A 93 40.78 11.02 -21.76
C GLU A 93 41.78 10.05 -22.44
N ASP A 94 42.17 10.33 -23.67
CA ASP A 94 43.16 9.60 -24.46
C ASP A 94 44.59 9.74 -23.91
N VAL A 95 44.85 10.78 -23.11
CA VAL A 95 46.16 11.09 -22.51
C VAL A 95 46.20 10.71 -21.03
N ILE A 96 45.16 10.09 -20.46
CA ILE A 96 45.17 9.66 -19.05
C ILE A 96 45.75 8.25 -18.97
N GLU A 97 46.83 8.10 -18.20
CA GLU A 97 47.44 6.80 -17.93
C GLU A 97 46.75 6.15 -16.71
N TRP A 98 46.22 4.93 -16.87
CA TRP A 98 45.55 4.18 -15.82
C TRP A 98 46.44 3.06 -15.29
N ALA A 99 46.60 2.98 -13.97
CA ALA A 99 47.50 2.01 -13.33
C ALA A 99 47.12 0.52 -13.56
N THR A 100 45.85 0.23 -13.87
CA THR A 100 45.30 -1.13 -13.82
C THR A 100 44.93 -1.72 -15.19
N GLY A 101 45.32 -1.08 -16.31
CA GLY A 101 44.98 -1.54 -17.67
C GLY A 101 43.50 -1.42 -18.06
N ASN A 102 42.60 -1.18 -17.10
CA ASN A 102 41.21 -0.82 -17.33
C ASN A 102 41.07 0.69 -17.54
N ARG A 103 40.33 1.11 -18.57
CA ARG A 103 40.10 2.52 -18.92
C ARG A 103 39.12 3.26 -17.98
N GLN A 104 38.66 2.62 -16.91
CA GLN A 104 37.66 3.18 -16.00
C GLN A 104 38.23 3.26 -14.58
N MET A 105 38.21 4.46 -14.01
CA MET A 105 38.49 4.70 -12.59
C MET A 105 37.40 4.03 -11.75
N LEU A 106 37.79 3.21 -10.76
CA LEU A 106 36.81 2.72 -9.81
C LEU A 106 36.27 3.89 -8.98
N PRO A 107 34.94 4.03 -8.84
CA PRO A 107 34.37 5.05 -7.99
C PRO A 107 34.80 4.82 -6.54
N SER A 108 35.31 5.87 -5.89
CA SER A 108 35.67 5.86 -4.46
C SER A 108 34.41 5.97 -3.59
N VAL A 109 33.54 4.97 -3.66
CA VAL A 109 32.31 4.87 -2.86
C VAL A 109 32.50 3.90 -1.71
N CYS A 110 32.02 4.29 -0.53
CA CYS A 110 32.12 3.48 0.69
C CYS A 110 31.10 2.33 0.69
N SER A 111 29.87 2.64 0.28
CA SER A 111 28.76 1.69 0.21
C SER A 111 28.19 1.64 -1.20
N ALA A 112 27.80 0.44 -1.63
CA ALA A 112 27.06 0.25 -2.86
C ALA A 112 25.65 0.85 -2.75
N GLU A 113 25.01 1.11 -3.90
CA GLU A 113 23.65 1.60 -3.93
C GLU A 113 22.66 0.54 -3.43
N CYS A 114 21.70 0.97 -2.60
CA CYS A 114 20.64 0.05 -2.16
C CYS A 114 19.62 -0.16 -3.27
N GLY A 115 19.38 -1.42 -3.64
CA GLY A 115 18.33 -1.80 -4.58
C GLY A 115 16.91 -1.66 -4.01
N PRO A 116 15.88 -1.85 -4.86
CA PRO A 116 14.48 -1.90 -4.42
C PRO A 116 14.26 -2.96 -3.34
N GLY A 117 13.37 -2.70 -2.39
CA GLY A 117 13.14 -3.53 -1.20
C GLY A 117 14.02 -3.21 0.00
N PHE A 118 15.06 -2.40 -0.18
CA PHE A 118 15.99 -2.00 0.87
C PHE A 118 15.92 -0.49 1.13
N ARG A 119 16.23 -0.10 2.37
CA ARG A 119 16.44 1.29 2.79
C ARG A 119 17.84 1.49 3.32
N LYS A 120 18.33 2.72 3.20
CA LYS A 120 19.58 3.15 3.82
C LYS A 120 19.42 3.21 5.34
N PHE A 121 20.37 2.60 6.02
CA PHE A 121 20.54 2.72 7.46
C PHE A 121 21.86 3.43 7.74
N LEU A 122 21.76 4.59 8.39
CA LEU A 122 22.92 5.32 8.86
C LEU A 122 23.20 4.92 10.30
N GLN A 123 24.37 4.34 10.53
CA GLN A 123 24.83 4.00 11.86
C GLN A 123 25.52 5.21 12.50
N GLU A 124 25.24 5.46 13.78
CA GLU A 124 25.87 6.54 14.53
C GLU A 124 27.39 6.34 14.60
N GLY A 125 28.14 7.41 14.32
CA GLY A 125 29.62 7.40 14.35
C GLY A 125 30.30 7.09 13.01
N ILE A 126 29.54 6.84 11.93
CA ILE A 126 30.07 6.60 10.58
C ILE A 126 29.84 7.82 9.67
N ALA A 127 30.71 8.03 8.68
CA ALA A 127 30.59 9.13 7.72
C ALA A 127 29.29 9.04 6.90
N ALA A 128 28.69 10.19 6.54
CA ALA A 128 27.39 10.24 5.86
C ALA A 128 27.34 9.52 4.49
N CYS A 129 28.48 9.27 3.84
CA CYS A 129 28.58 8.53 2.59
C CYS A 129 28.63 7.00 2.76
N CYS A 130 28.78 6.52 3.99
CA CYS A 130 28.83 5.10 4.34
C CYS A 130 27.52 4.72 5.03
N PHE A 131 26.80 3.77 4.47
CA PHE A 131 25.51 3.28 4.97
C PHE A 131 25.34 1.80 4.69
N ASP A 132 24.45 1.16 5.46
CA ASP A 132 24.06 -0.22 5.22
C ASP A 132 22.70 -0.28 4.53
N CYS A 133 22.50 -1.29 3.69
CA CYS A 133 21.21 -1.57 3.05
C CYS A 133 20.46 -2.61 3.89
N ILE A 134 19.39 -2.19 4.55
CA ILE A 134 18.53 -3.08 5.34
C ILE A 134 17.18 -3.24 4.65
N PRO A 135 16.55 -4.43 4.74
CA PRO A 135 15.23 -4.64 4.16
C PRO A 135 14.19 -3.71 4.79
N CYS A 136 13.16 -3.38 4.02
CA CYS A 136 12.03 -2.61 4.53
C CYS A 136 11.31 -3.35 5.67
N PRO A 137 10.61 -2.63 6.56
CA PRO A 137 9.70 -3.23 7.52
C PRO A 137 8.55 -3.99 6.84
N ILE A 138 7.85 -4.79 7.64
CA ILE A 138 6.62 -5.46 7.21
C ILE A 138 5.61 -4.43 6.65
N ASN A 139 5.02 -4.77 5.51
CA ASN A 139 4.01 -3.96 4.81
C ASN A 139 4.50 -2.58 4.34
N GLU A 140 5.82 -2.39 4.25
CA GLU A 140 6.45 -1.24 3.62
C GLU A 140 7.28 -1.66 2.40
N VAL A 141 7.40 -0.76 1.43
CA VAL A 141 8.11 -1.00 0.17
C VAL A 141 9.06 0.12 -0.19
N SER A 142 10.10 -0.21 -0.97
CA SER A 142 10.91 0.77 -1.70
C SER A 142 11.02 0.35 -3.16
N ASN A 143 10.48 1.18 -4.06
CA ASN A 143 10.50 0.93 -5.51
C ASN A 143 11.77 1.49 -6.18
N GLU A 144 12.30 2.59 -5.65
CA GLU A 144 13.48 3.26 -6.17
C GLU A 144 14.77 2.78 -5.48
N THR A 145 15.91 3.01 -6.13
CA THR A 145 17.22 2.78 -5.51
C THR A 145 17.55 3.88 -4.51
N ASN A 146 18.40 3.56 -3.54
CA ASN A 146 19.03 4.55 -2.66
C ASN A 146 18.08 5.35 -1.74
N VAL A 147 16.92 4.78 -1.40
CA VAL A 147 15.88 5.41 -0.58
C VAL A 147 16.23 5.36 0.91
N GLY A 148 15.97 6.46 1.64
CA GLY A 148 16.21 6.56 3.09
C GLY A 148 15.06 6.05 3.98
N LYS A 149 13.82 6.06 3.48
CA LYS A 149 12.62 5.62 4.19
C LYS A 149 11.70 4.84 3.28
N CYS A 150 11.23 3.68 3.74
CA CYS A 150 10.24 2.90 3.00
C CYS A 150 8.85 3.55 3.11
N VAL A 151 7.98 3.22 2.16
CA VAL A 151 6.61 3.72 2.10
C VAL A 151 5.67 2.57 2.45
N ARG A 152 4.70 2.83 3.32
CA ARG A 152 3.70 1.82 3.71
C ARG A 152 2.69 1.59 2.60
N CYS A 153 2.35 0.33 2.34
CA CYS A 153 1.32 -0.01 1.35
C CYS A 153 -0.08 0.45 1.83
N PRO A 154 -0.97 0.84 0.90
CA PRO A 154 -2.40 1.08 1.16
C PRO A 154 -3.09 -0.12 1.81
N GLU A 155 -4.21 0.11 2.52
CA GLU A 155 -4.91 -0.95 3.27
C GLU A 155 -5.43 -2.11 2.40
N ASP A 156 -5.77 -1.84 1.13
CA ASP A 156 -6.21 -2.82 0.12
C ASP A 156 -5.05 -3.65 -0.46
N GLN A 157 -3.80 -3.32 -0.11
CA GLN A 157 -2.60 -3.89 -0.69
C GLN A 157 -1.64 -4.38 0.40
N TYR A 158 -0.73 -5.28 0.03
CA TYR A 158 0.33 -5.78 0.88
C TYR A 158 1.66 -5.76 0.16
N ALA A 159 2.75 -5.52 0.90
CA ALA A 159 4.09 -5.59 0.33
C ALA A 159 4.42 -7.02 -0.14
N ASN A 160 4.98 -7.15 -1.34
CA ASN A 160 5.44 -8.44 -1.84
C ASN A 160 6.64 -8.99 -1.04
N ARG A 161 7.04 -10.25 -1.30
CA ARG A 161 8.18 -10.88 -0.60
C ARG A 161 9.51 -10.12 -0.74
N GLN A 162 9.70 -9.40 -1.85
CA GLN A 162 10.90 -8.61 -2.11
C GLN A 162 10.76 -7.16 -1.61
N GLN A 163 9.61 -6.78 -1.05
CA GLN A 163 9.29 -5.43 -0.56
C GLN A 163 9.53 -4.30 -1.58
N ASN A 164 9.46 -4.61 -2.87
CA ASN A 164 9.65 -3.62 -3.94
C ASN A 164 8.32 -3.10 -4.52
N GLN A 165 7.22 -3.82 -4.30
CA GLN A 165 5.91 -3.45 -4.85
C GLN A 165 4.78 -3.83 -3.90
N CYS A 166 3.72 -3.02 -3.91
CA CYS A 166 2.46 -3.34 -3.26
C CYS A 166 1.60 -4.20 -4.20
N ILE A 167 1.08 -5.31 -3.69
CA ILE A 167 0.22 -6.26 -4.40
C ILE A 167 -1.16 -6.19 -3.78
N GLN A 168 -2.22 -6.24 -4.59
CA GLN A 168 -3.59 -6.37 -4.07
C GLN A 168 -3.74 -7.64 -3.24
N LYS A 169 -4.29 -7.48 -2.05
CA LYS A 169 -4.57 -8.62 -1.17
C LYS A 169 -5.64 -9.51 -1.83
N ALA A 170 -5.41 -10.82 -1.84
CA ALA A 170 -6.32 -11.78 -2.47
C ALA A 170 -7.56 -12.01 -1.61
N VAL A 171 -8.70 -12.19 -2.29
CA VAL A 171 -10.01 -12.44 -1.67
C VAL A 171 -10.20 -13.93 -1.44
N ILE A 172 -10.35 -14.35 -0.19
CA ILE A 172 -10.72 -15.73 0.15
C ILE A 172 -12.24 -15.80 0.33
N PHE A 173 -12.88 -16.64 -0.49
CA PHE A 173 -14.29 -16.97 -0.41
C PHE A 173 -14.46 -18.50 -0.38
N LEU A 174 -15.60 -18.98 0.10
CA LEU A 174 -15.91 -20.42 0.09
C LEU A 174 -16.24 -20.84 -1.34
N ASN A 175 -15.31 -21.52 -2.01
CA ASN A 175 -15.47 -21.93 -3.40
C ASN A 175 -16.10 -23.32 -3.50
N TYR A 176 -16.74 -23.63 -4.64
CA TYR A 176 -17.23 -24.99 -4.94
C TYR A 176 -16.10 -26.00 -5.09
N GLU A 177 -14.90 -25.54 -5.42
CA GLU A 177 -13.69 -26.36 -5.54
C GLU A 177 -13.12 -26.75 -4.16
N ASP A 178 -13.49 -26.03 -3.10
CA ASP A 178 -13.06 -26.35 -1.75
C ASP A 178 -13.84 -27.56 -1.21
N PRO A 179 -13.20 -28.48 -0.45
CA PRO A 179 -13.88 -29.66 0.09
C PRO A 179 -15.05 -29.32 1.01
N LEU A 180 -14.97 -28.19 1.73
CA LEU A 180 -16.04 -27.68 2.58
C LEU A 180 -17.21 -27.13 1.74
N GLY A 181 -16.92 -26.36 0.68
CA GLY A 181 -17.96 -25.84 -0.20
C GLY A 181 -18.71 -26.95 -0.95
N MET A 182 -17.96 -27.92 -1.50
CA MET A 182 -18.52 -29.07 -2.20
C MET A 182 -19.40 -29.94 -1.30
N SER A 183 -18.94 -30.26 -0.08
CA SER A 183 -19.73 -31.08 0.86
C SER A 183 -21.02 -30.39 1.30
N LEU A 184 -20.98 -29.08 1.58
CA LEU A 184 -22.17 -28.30 1.91
C LEU A 184 -23.16 -28.25 0.74
N ALA A 185 -22.68 -28.07 -0.49
CA ALA A 185 -23.54 -28.03 -1.67
C ALA A 185 -24.24 -29.38 -1.91
N LEU A 186 -23.49 -30.48 -1.83
CA LEU A 186 -24.05 -31.82 -1.99
C LEU A 186 -25.11 -32.12 -0.94
N MET A 187 -24.80 -31.91 0.35
CA MET A 187 -25.75 -32.16 1.44
C MET A 187 -27.01 -31.30 1.32
N SER A 188 -26.86 -30.03 0.95
CA SER A 188 -27.96 -29.10 0.69
C SER A 188 -28.91 -29.63 -0.38
N LEU A 189 -28.37 -30.07 -1.53
CA LEU A 189 -29.16 -30.60 -2.64
C LEU A 189 -29.84 -31.93 -2.28
N TRP A 190 -29.14 -32.83 -1.60
CA TRP A 190 -29.69 -34.11 -1.15
C TRP A 190 -30.87 -33.93 -0.20
N PHE A 191 -30.72 -33.09 0.83
CA PHE A 191 -31.81 -32.83 1.78
C PHE A 191 -32.97 -32.08 1.13
N SER A 192 -32.69 -31.11 0.26
CA SER A 192 -33.74 -30.42 -0.50
C SER A 192 -34.53 -31.42 -1.36
N ALA A 193 -33.86 -32.25 -2.16
CA ALA A 193 -34.52 -33.27 -2.99
C ALA A 193 -35.36 -34.24 -2.15
N PHE A 194 -34.84 -34.70 -1.01
CA PHE A 194 -35.57 -35.57 -0.09
C PHE A 194 -36.85 -34.90 0.42
N THR A 195 -36.77 -33.64 0.84
CA THR A 195 -37.97 -32.90 1.27
C THR A 195 -38.98 -32.71 0.13
N VAL A 196 -38.57 -32.72 -1.15
CA VAL A 196 -39.46 -32.45 -2.31
C VAL A 196 -40.28 -33.70 -2.50
N LEU A 197 -39.60 -34.84 -2.43
CA LEU A 197 -40.22 -36.15 -2.47
C LEU A 197 -41.23 -36.31 -1.33
N VAL A 198 -40.87 -35.94 -0.09
CA VAL A 198 -41.80 -35.99 1.04
C VAL A 198 -43.01 -35.08 0.82
N LEU A 199 -42.80 -33.84 0.36
CA LEU A 199 -43.89 -32.92 0.05
C LEU A 199 -44.79 -33.47 -1.06
N GLY A 200 -44.22 -34.04 -2.12
CA GLY A 200 -44.95 -34.67 -3.22
C GLY A 200 -45.80 -35.86 -2.75
N VAL A 201 -45.27 -36.70 -1.87
CA VAL A 201 -46.02 -37.83 -1.26
C VAL A 201 -47.19 -37.29 -0.44
N ILE A 202 -47.00 -36.26 0.37
CA ILE A 202 -48.08 -35.67 1.20
C ILE A 202 -49.14 -35.02 0.32
N LEU A 203 -48.75 -34.33 -0.76
CA LEU A 203 -49.70 -33.74 -1.72
C LEU A 203 -50.54 -34.83 -2.43
N LYS A 204 -49.90 -35.92 -2.85
CA LYS A 204 -50.60 -37.06 -3.47
C LYS A 204 -51.56 -37.74 -2.49
N HIS A 205 -51.15 -37.90 -1.24
CA HIS A 205 -51.94 -38.53 -0.18
C HIS A 205 -52.64 -37.52 0.74
N HIS A 206 -52.97 -36.32 0.24
CA HIS A 206 -53.47 -35.25 1.08
C HIS A 206 -54.79 -35.62 1.79
N ASP A 207 -55.57 -36.52 1.19
CA ASP A 207 -56.83 -37.07 1.72
C ASP A 207 -56.70 -38.18 2.76
N THR A 208 -55.48 -38.61 3.08
CA THR A 208 -55.27 -39.57 4.16
C THR A 208 -55.61 -38.97 5.53
N PRO A 209 -56.19 -39.77 6.45
CA PRO A 209 -56.57 -39.32 7.78
C PRO A 209 -55.36 -38.83 8.59
N ILE A 210 -54.16 -39.35 8.31
CA ILE A 210 -52.88 -38.95 8.94
C ILE A 210 -52.56 -37.48 8.60
N VAL A 211 -52.67 -37.09 7.33
CA VAL A 211 -52.35 -35.74 6.86
C VAL A 211 -53.41 -34.73 7.30
N LYS A 212 -54.68 -35.15 7.37
CA LYS A 212 -55.79 -34.34 7.88
C LYS A 212 -55.70 -34.08 9.39
N ALA A 213 -55.27 -35.08 10.17
CA ALA A 213 -55.06 -34.95 11.62
C ALA A 213 -53.91 -33.99 11.98
N ASN A 214 -52.88 -33.91 11.13
CA ASN A 214 -51.69 -33.08 11.36
C ASN A 214 -51.75 -31.70 10.67
N ASN A 215 -52.95 -31.14 10.51
CA ASN A 215 -53.23 -29.84 9.88
C ASN A 215 -52.44 -29.61 8.56
N ARG A 216 -53.08 -29.93 7.43
CA ARG A 216 -52.50 -29.90 6.08
C ARG A 216 -51.68 -28.64 5.79
N ASN A 217 -52.23 -27.47 6.10
CA ASN A 217 -51.61 -26.18 5.78
C ASN A 217 -50.31 -25.96 6.57
N LEU A 218 -50.29 -26.27 7.86
CA LEU A 218 -49.08 -26.17 8.69
C LEU A 218 -47.99 -27.13 8.21
N SER A 219 -48.37 -28.35 7.84
CA SER A 219 -47.42 -29.34 7.32
C SER A 219 -46.80 -28.91 5.99
N TYR A 220 -47.58 -28.31 5.08
CA TYR A 220 -47.05 -27.74 3.83
C TYR A 220 -46.10 -26.56 4.09
N ILE A 221 -46.49 -25.61 4.94
CA ILE A 221 -45.66 -24.46 5.29
C ILE A 221 -44.34 -24.90 5.92
N LEU A 222 -44.36 -25.91 6.79
CA LEU A 222 -43.16 -26.45 7.43
C LEU A 222 -42.19 -27.04 6.40
N LEU A 223 -42.69 -27.90 5.50
CA LEU A 223 -41.86 -28.55 4.49
C LEU A 223 -41.30 -27.54 3.48
N ILE A 224 -42.10 -26.57 3.06
CA ILE A 224 -41.66 -25.48 2.17
C ILE A 224 -40.61 -24.60 2.89
N SER A 225 -40.77 -24.31 4.19
CA SER A 225 -39.75 -23.56 4.95
C SER A 225 -38.44 -24.35 5.08
N LEU A 226 -38.54 -25.65 5.36
CA LEU A 226 -37.40 -26.55 5.50
C LEU A 226 -36.61 -26.67 4.19
N MET A 227 -37.30 -26.67 3.05
CA MET A 227 -36.66 -26.56 1.73
C MET A 227 -35.77 -25.35 1.58
N PHE A 228 -36.34 -24.16 1.83
CA PHE A 228 -35.59 -22.92 1.70
C PHE A 228 -34.41 -22.91 2.67
N CYS A 229 -34.59 -23.42 3.89
CA CYS A 229 -33.51 -23.61 4.86
C CYS A 229 -32.36 -24.47 4.32
N PHE A 230 -32.66 -25.60 3.68
CA PHE A 230 -31.64 -26.46 3.08
C PHE A 230 -30.94 -25.82 1.90
N LEU A 231 -31.60 -24.97 1.11
CA LEU A 231 -31.00 -24.27 -0.04
C LEU A 231 -30.14 -23.06 0.34
N ARG A 232 -30.25 -22.53 1.58
CA ARG A 232 -29.51 -21.32 1.99
C ARG A 232 -27.98 -21.41 1.91
N PRO A 233 -27.33 -22.52 2.27
CA PRO A 233 -25.87 -22.64 2.16
C PRO A 233 -25.37 -22.38 0.72
N LEU A 234 -26.16 -22.71 -0.30
CA LEU A 234 -25.80 -22.46 -1.70
C LEU A 234 -25.70 -20.96 -2.03
N LEU A 235 -26.47 -20.12 -1.34
CA LEU A 235 -26.37 -18.66 -1.49
C LEU A 235 -25.07 -18.10 -0.89
N PHE A 236 -24.42 -18.85 0.00
CA PHE A 236 -23.16 -18.47 0.66
C PHE A 236 -21.92 -18.91 -0.13
N ILE A 237 -22.05 -19.91 -1.01
CA ILE A 237 -20.95 -20.45 -1.82
C ILE A 237 -20.80 -19.63 -3.11
N GLY A 238 -19.58 -19.19 -3.39
CA GLY A 238 -19.24 -18.39 -4.58
C GLY A 238 -18.84 -16.95 -4.27
N HIS A 239 -18.61 -16.15 -5.32
CA HIS A 239 -18.10 -14.79 -5.17
C HIS A 239 -19.17 -13.88 -4.53
N PRO A 240 -18.87 -13.21 -3.40
CA PRO A 240 -19.79 -12.25 -2.81
C PRO A 240 -19.97 -11.06 -3.76
N ASN A 241 -21.22 -10.76 -4.10
CA ASN A 241 -21.65 -9.57 -4.80
C ASN A 241 -22.57 -8.77 -3.85
N SER A 242 -22.71 -7.46 -4.02
CA SER A 242 -23.54 -6.63 -3.13
C SER A 242 -24.98 -7.15 -3.02
N ALA A 243 -25.53 -7.63 -4.14
CA ALA A 243 -26.86 -8.24 -4.17
C ALA A 243 -26.92 -9.59 -3.41
N THR A 244 -25.89 -10.44 -3.53
CA THR A 244 -25.88 -11.74 -2.84
C THR A 244 -25.67 -11.56 -1.34
N CYS A 245 -24.89 -10.56 -0.91
CA CYS A 245 -24.69 -10.19 0.48
C CYS A 245 -26.01 -9.75 1.16
N ILE A 246 -26.79 -8.89 0.50
CA ILE A 246 -28.15 -8.52 0.95
C ILE A 246 -29.06 -9.76 1.00
N LEU A 247 -29.05 -10.56 -0.07
CA LEU A 247 -29.94 -11.72 -0.19
C LEU A 247 -29.63 -12.79 0.88
N GLN A 248 -28.35 -13.04 1.16
CA GLN A 248 -27.91 -13.97 2.20
C GLN A 248 -28.47 -13.59 3.57
N GLN A 249 -28.37 -12.32 3.95
CA GLN A 249 -28.79 -11.82 5.26
C GLN A 249 -30.31 -11.88 5.44
N ILE A 250 -31.06 -11.42 4.44
CA ILE A 250 -32.54 -11.49 4.45
C ILE A 250 -32.99 -12.95 4.48
N THR A 251 -32.44 -13.77 3.59
CA THR A 251 -32.84 -15.17 3.46
C THR A 251 -32.50 -15.94 4.73
N PHE A 252 -31.39 -15.64 5.41
CA PHE A 252 -31.02 -16.23 6.71
C PHE A 252 -31.96 -15.82 7.86
N GLY A 253 -32.34 -14.54 7.96
CA GLY A 253 -33.29 -14.10 8.98
C GLY A 253 -34.69 -14.68 8.74
N VAL A 254 -35.22 -14.50 7.53
CA VAL A 254 -36.62 -14.84 7.21
C VAL A 254 -36.87 -16.35 7.29
N ALA A 255 -36.05 -17.19 6.64
CA ALA A 255 -36.35 -18.63 6.65
C ALA A 255 -36.19 -19.27 8.04
N PHE A 256 -35.30 -18.73 8.90
CA PHE A 256 -35.17 -19.20 10.28
C PHE A 256 -36.42 -18.84 11.09
N THR A 257 -36.88 -17.60 11.00
CA THR A 257 -38.10 -17.16 11.69
C THR A 257 -39.31 -17.95 11.22
N VAL A 258 -39.49 -18.17 9.92
CA VAL A 258 -40.59 -19.00 9.39
C VAL A 258 -40.52 -20.42 9.97
N ALA A 259 -39.35 -21.05 10.00
CA ALA A 259 -39.18 -22.39 10.54
C ALA A 259 -39.56 -22.46 12.04
N VAL A 260 -39.01 -21.58 12.87
CA VAL A 260 -39.29 -21.54 14.31
C VAL A 260 -40.76 -21.21 14.58
N SER A 261 -41.33 -20.22 13.89
CA SER A 261 -42.76 -19.86 14.03
C SER A 261 -43.68 -21.00 13.61
N THR A 262 -43.30 -21.82 12.63
CA THR A 262 -44.10 -22.98 12.22
C THR A 262 -44.05 -24.10 13.25
N VAL A 263 -42.88 -24.36 13.85
CA VAL A 263 -42.76 -25.29 14.99
C VAL A 263 -43.60 -24.79 16.18
N LEU A 264 -43.54 -23.50 16.48
CA LEU A 264 -44.33 -22.87 17.55
C LEU A 264 -45.83 -22.97 17.27
N ALA A 265 -46.28 -22.68 16.05
CA ALA A 265 -47.68 -22.83 15.67
C ALA A 265 -48.15 -24.28 15.82
N LYS A 266 -47.30 -25.26 15.49
CA LYS A 266 -47.59 -26.69 15.65
C LYS A 266 -47.69 -27.10 17.12
N THR A 267 -46.76 -26.67 17.98
CA THR A 267 -46.81 -26.97 19.42
C THR A 267 -48.03 -26.35 20.08
N VAL A 268 -48.36 -25.10 19.75
CA VAL A 268 -49.58 -24.43 20.21
C VAL A 268 -50.83 -25.18 19.75
N THR A 269 -50.88 -25.61 18.49
CA THR A 269 -52.02 -26.41 17.97
C THR A 269 -52.21 -27.72 18.75
N VAL A 270 -51.12 -28.44 19.04
CA VAL A 270 -51.15 -29.68 19.83
C VAL A 270 -51.60 -29.41 21.26
N LEU A 271 -51.06 -28.37 21.90
CA LEU A 271 -51.42 -27.98 23.26
C LEU A 271 -52.89 -27.56 23.38
N LEU A 272 -53.39 -26.78 22.41
CA LEU A 272 -54.81 -26.44 22.33
C LEU A 272 -55.69 -27.68 22.10
N ALA A 273 -55.24 -28.66 21.31
CA ALA A 273 -55.99 -29.90 21.10
C ALA A 273 -56.15 -30.70 22.39
N PHE A 274 -55.10 -30.77 23.21
CA PHE A 274 -55.18 -31.37 24.55
C PHE A 274 -56.07 -30.54 25.48
N ILE A 275 -55.94 -29.21 25.52
CA ILE A 275 -56.76 -28.40 26.43
C ILE A 275 -58.24 -28.40 26.04
N VAL A 276 -58.59 -28.55 24.76
CA VAL A 276 -60.01 -28.66 24.32
C VAL A 276 -60.68 -29.96 24.79
N THR A 277 -59.92 -30.98 25.20
CA THR A 277 -60.52 -32.11 25.93
C THR A 277 -61.02 -31.72 27.33
N ALA A 278 -60.65 -30.54 27.86
CA ALA A 278 -61.28 -29.88 29.00
C ALA A 278 -62.24 -28.76 28.54
N PRO A 279 -63.42 -28.58 29.16
CA PRO A 279 -64.52 -27.86 28.54
C PRO A 279 -64.36 -26.33 28.62
N GLY A 280 -64.17 -25.66 27.48
CA GLY A 280 -64.21 -24.20 27.36
C GLY A 280 -64.65 -23.70 25.98
N ARG A 281 -65.79 -22.99 25.89
CA ARG A 281 -66.41 -22.52 24.63
C ARG A 281 -65.51 -21.60 23.79
N ARG A 282 -64.69 -20.77 24.46
CA ARG A 282 -63.76 -19.82 23.81
C ARG A 282 -62.54 -20.52 23.18
N MET A 283 -62.04 -21.58 23.83
CA MET A 283 -60.87 -22.35 23.40
C MET A 283 -61.13 -23.11 22.10
N ARG A 284 -62.36 -23.63 21.94
CA ARG A 284 -62.81 -24.34 20.73
C ARG A 284 -62.90 -23.41 19.51
N TYR A 285 -63.25 -22.14 19.70
CA TYR A 285 -63.26 -21.12 18.64
C TYR A 285 -61.85 -20.80 18.13
N PHE A 286 -60.86 -20.72 19.02
CA PHE A 286 -59.45 -20.47 18.66
C PHE A 286 -58.83 -21.57 17.80
N LEU A 287 -59.19 -22.85 18.04
CA LEU A 287 -58.76 -23.97 17.20
C LEU A 287 -59.44 -23.97 15.82
N VAL A 288 -60.72 -23.62 15.77
CA VAL A 288 -61.53 -23.61 14.54
C VAL A 288 -61.23 -22.40 13.65
N SER A 289 -60.81 -21.27 14.22
CA SER A 289 -60.51 -20.04 13.46
C SER A 289 -59.16 -20.06 12.72
N GLY A 290 -58.34 -21.11 12.88
CA GLY A 290 -57.00 -21.16 12.29
C GLY A 290 -56.01 -20.19 12.94
N ALA A 291 -56.25 -19.76 14.19
CA ALA A 291 -55.40 -18.86 14.96
C ALA A 291 -53.88 -19.18 14.93
N PRO A 292 -53.43 -20.46 14.92
CA PRO A 292 -52.00 -20.78 14.83
C PRO A 292 -51.33 -20.30 13.53
N ASN A 293 -52.07 -20.19 12.42
CA ASN A 293 -51.54 -19.68 11.16
C ASN A 293 -51.23 -18.17 11.23
N TYR A 294 -51.97 -17.43 12.06
CA TYR A 294 -51.70 -16.01 12.30
C TYR A 294 -50.38 -15.78 13.04
N ILE A 295 -49.94 -16.73 13.88
CA ILE A 295 -48.65 -16.66 14.57
C ILE A 295 -47.51 -16.60 13.56
N ILE A 296 -47.56 -17.45 12.53
CA ILE A 296 -46.58 -17.46 11.45
C ILE A 296 -46.59 -16.12 10.73
N GLY A 297 -47.76 -15.63 10.31
CA GLY A 297 -47.90 -14.35 9.63
C GLY A 297 -47.34 -13.18 10.44
N ILE A 298 -47.70 -13.05 11.72
CA ILE A 298 -47.24 -11.98 12.61
C ILE A 298 -45.73 -12.03 12.81
N CYS A 299 -45.16 -13.20 13.13
CA CYS A 299 -43.71 -13.34 13.31
C CYS A 299 -42.94 -13.03 12.02
N THR A 300 -43.42 -13.46 10.86
CA THR A 300 -42.79 -13.15 9.58
C THR A 300 -42.84 -11.67 9.25
N LEU A 301 -43.96 -10.99 9.53
CA LEU A 301 -44.11 -9.56 9.32
C LEU A 301 -43.14 -8.76 10.19
N ILE A 302 -43.02 -9.12 11.47
CA ILE A 302 -42.04 -8.52 12.40
C ILE A 302 -40.62 -8.70 11.86
N GLN A 303 -40.26 -9.90 11.40
CA GLN A 303 -38.93 -10.15 10.84
C GLN A 303 -38.65 -9.32 9.59
N ILE A 304 -39.63 -9.19 8.68
CA ILE A 304 -39.49 -8.37 7.46
C ILE A 304 -39.25 -6.91 7.83
N ILE A 305 -39.99 -6.38 8.81
CA ILE A 305 -39.83 -5.00 9.30
C ILE A 305 -38.43 -4.82 9.90
N LEU A 306 -37.97 -5.74 10.75
CA LEU A 306 -36.63 -5.69 11.33
C LEU A 306 -35.54 -5.73 10.26
N CYS A 307 -35.65 -6.62 9.27
CA CYS A 307 -34.73 -6.68 8.14
C CYS A 307 -34.75 -5.37 7.33
N ALA A 308 -35.92 -4.77 7.07
CA ALA A 308 -36.04 -3.52 6.34
C ALA A 308 -35.42 -2.32 7.09
N ILE A 309 -35.64 -2.23 8.41
CA ILE A 309 -35.00 -1.22 9.26
C ILE A 309 -33.49 -1.41 9.24
N TRP A 310 -33.01 -2.64 9.36
CA TRP A 310 -31.58 -2.94 9.38
C TRP A 310 -30.89 -2.57 8.06
N LEU A 311 -31.48 -2.93 6.92
CA LEU A 311 -30.97 -2.53 5.60
C LEU A 311 -30.91 -1.02 5.41
N ARG A 312 -31.82 -0.28 6.08
CA ARG A 312 -31.86 1.19 6.01
C ARG A 312 -30.82 1.86 6.89
N VAL A 313 -30.57 1.31 8.08
CA VAL A 313 -29.61 1.86 9.07
C VAL A 313 -28.17 1.44 8.74
N SER A 314 -27.99 0.22 8.26
CA SER A 314 -26.68 -0.37 7.99
C SER A 314 -26.78 -1.24 6.73
N PRO A 315 -26.76 -0.62 5.53
CA PRO A 315 -26.74 -1.38 4.29
C PRO A 315 -25.48 -2.26 4.29
N PRO A 316 -25.61 -3.58 4.03
CA PRO A 316 -24.48 -4.48 4.09
C PRO A 316 -23.51 -4.11 2.97
N SER A 317 -22.37 -3.59 3.38
CA SER A 317 -21.25 -3.28 2.49
C SER A 317 -20.27 -4.44 2.53
N ILE A 318 -19.63 -4.68 1.40
CA ILE A 318 -18.48 -5.56 1.33
C ILE A 318 -17.39 -4.90 2.18
N ASP A 319 -17.03 -5.53 3.29
CA ASP A 319 -15.94 -5.05 4.14
C ASP A 319 -14.78 -6.02 4.05
N THR A 320 -13.60 -5.46 4.08
CA THR A 320 -12.36 -6.20 3.97
C THR A 320 -11.70 -6.19 5.33
N ASP A 321 -11.61 -7.33 6.00
CA ASP A 321 -10.90 -7.42 7.27
C ASP A 321 -9.40 -7.21 7.01
N ALA A 322 -8.93 -5.98 7.24
CA ALA A 322 -7.56 -5.55 6.98
C ALA A 322 -6.54 -6.09 8.01
N HIS A 323 -7.01 -6.80 9.05
CA HIS A 323 -6.19 -7.34 10.14
C HIS A 323 -5.87 -8.84 10.04
N SER A 324 -6.29 -9.53 8.97
CA SER A 324 -5.88 -10.93 8.76
C SER A 324 -4.40 -11.05 8.39
N GLU A 325 -3.79 -12.17 8.77
CA GLU A 325 -2.36 -12.46 8.61
C GLU A 325 -1.82 -12.19 7.19
N HIS A 326 -0.50 -11.98 7.14
CA HIS A 326 0.29 -11.70 5.95
C HIS A 326 -0.15 -12.51 4.71
N GLY A 327 -0.83 -11.83 3.78
CA GLY A 327 -1.12 -12.33 2.44
C GLY A 327 -2.57 -12.73 2.15
N GLN A 328 -3.52 -12.55 3.08
CA GLN A 328 -4.92 -12.93 2.86
C GLN A 328 -5.91 -11.85 3.34
N ILE A 329 -6.80 -11.37 2.44
CA ILE A 329 -8.03 -10.66 2.84
C ILE A 329 -9.18 -11.66 2.79
N ILE A 330 -9.86 -11.79 3.91
CA ILE A 330 -11.18 -12.43 3.93
C ILE A 330 -12.17 -11.35 3.50
N ILE A 331 -12.78 -11.50 2.32
CA ILE A 331 -13.95 -10.68 2.00
C ILE A 331 -15.14 -11.30 2.68
N VAL A 332 -15.57 -10.65 3.75
CA VAL A 332 -16.78 -11.00 4.47
C VAL A 332 -17.85 -9.99 4.09
N CYS A 333 -19.06 -10.47 3.83
CA CYS A 333 -20.23 -9.60 3.82
C CYS A 333 -20.39 -9.03 5.24
N ASN A 334 -19.99 -7.77 5.46
CA ASN A 334 -20.12 -7.16 6.77
C ASN A 334 -21.59 -6.97 7.06
N LYS A 335 -22.04 -7.65 8.11
CA LYS A 335 -23.45 -7.69 8.50
C LYS A 335 -23.94 -6.34 9.01
N GLY A 336 -23.05 -5.37 9.27
CA GLY A 336 -23.41 -4.05 9.75
C GLY A 336 -23.95 -4.14 11.18
N SER A 337 -23.05 -3.95 12.15
CA SER A 337 -23.24 -4.02 13.60
C SER A 337 -22.95 -5.39 14.25
N VAL A 338 -21.81 -5.45 14.93
CA VAL A 338 -21.36 -6.56 15.79
C VAL A 338 -22.21 -6.68 17.05
N THR A 339 -22.91 -5.61 17.47
CA THR A 339 -23.68 -5.56 18.73
C THR A 339 -25.10 -6.13 18.65
N ALA A 340 -25.58 -6.52 17.47
CA ALA A 340 -26.90 -7.16 17.34
C ALA A 340 -26.84 -8.69 17.32
N PHE A 341 -25.63 -9.28 17.28
CA PHE A 341 -25.39 -10.73 17.20
C PHE A 341 -24.70 -11.32 18.44
N TYR A 342 -24.48 -10.51 19.47
CA TYR A 342 -24.04 -10.92 20.81
C TYR A 342 -24.98 -10.28 21.83
#